data_AF-A0A232FA18-F1
#
_entry.id   AF-A0A232FA18-F1
#
_cell.length_a   1.000
_cell.length_b   1.000
_cell.length_c   1.000
_cell.angle_alpha   90.00
_cell.angle_beta   90.00
_cell.angle_gamma   90.00
#
_symmetry.space_group_name_H-M   'P 1'
#
loop_
_entity.id
_entity.type
_entity.pdbx_description
1 polymer ?
#
loop_
_entity_poly.entity_id
_entity_poly.type
_entity_poly.pdbx_seq_one_letter_code
_entity_poly.pdbx_strand_id
1 'polypeptide(L)'
;MIAANVPRTDVLFEYEFSNMSKVVFVFCALAVAGFAEAKSIQDASQAHQLVLLSGESGKLWRVTLDAGFESVLEEKQLPINANSSDAIVDFDLDPKGDRLLAIDEHSRINSSRLHDANPNDKPKNFSSSGSFQYHPTGRDARIAYDWLAGNVYAIDSQSQVVDVIGLRHQPHRHMIETVLFERKDPVMEERIVREKPRRLALDPSAGVMFVLTDIRGSIKNIYRSNMDGTGKRLLVSDVGAKDELMDIDRQNKRIYWVDNKAGWIRSVDYEGADLVSVLKIENRPLALAVHDGRLFWSTNSDGANGITSINLCLPKPEGGCPNHRHLQLRNHYELPHFIKLVESTDRSVQPEIDESNPCGLDNGGCQHLCLLSSATERSCACAVDWKADGDDPLKCQPIAENDRPKRQMDMYHQQPTLRPDPQLPQQPAHIPIYIFYPGK
;
A
#
# COMPACT_ATOMS: atom_id res chain seq x y z
N MET A 1 14.66 54.14 38.13
CA MET A 1 15.90 54.82 38.56
C MET A 1 16.30 54.15 39.88
N ILE A 2 17.38 53.39 40.04
CA ILE A 2 18.71 53.36 39.41
C ILE A 2 19.20 51.90 39.41
N ALA A 3 19.95 51.53 38.36
CA ALA A 3 20.66 50.25 38.24
C ALA A 3 21.99 50.27 39.00
N ALA A 4 22.44 49.11 39.51
CA ALA A 4 23.87 48.78 39.61
C ALA A 4 24.09 47.28 39.84
N ASN A 5 25.09 46.76 39.12
CA ASN A 5 25.55 45.38 38.99
C ASN A 5 26.43 44.88 40.16
N VAL A 6 26.27 43.58 40.49
CA VAL A 6 27.30 42.49 40.66
C VAL A 6 28.40 42.70 41.74
N PRO A 7 28.68 41.71 42.66
CA PRO A 7 29.45 40.52 42.29
C PRO A 7 29.12 39.15 42.92
N ARG A 8 29.62 38.14 42.18
CA ARG A 8 29.71 36.69 42.42
C ARG A 8 30.26 36.31 43.80
N THR A 9 29.77 35.21 44.34
CA THR A 9 30.61 34.20 45.02
C THR A 9 30.03 32.80 44.83
N ASP A 10 30.89 31.92 44.35
CA ASP A 10 30.72 30.48 44.19
C ASP A 10 30.50 29.79 45.54
N VAL A 11 29.64 28.75 45.56
CA VAL A 11 29.61 27.75 46.63
C VAL A 11 29.65 26.37 45.98
N LEU A 12 30.80 25.71 46.14
CA LEU A 12 31.02 24.29 45.90
C LEU A 12 30.48 23.50 47.10
N PHE A 13 29.71 22.45 46.86
CA PHE A 13 29.56 21.34 47.79
C PHE A 13 30.12 20.08 47.14
N GLU A 14 31.18 19.54 47.76
CA GLU A 14 31.71 18.21 47.51
C GLU A 14 30.76 17.15 48.10
N TYR A 15 30.56 16.07 47.34
CA TYR A 15 30.24 14.77 47.92
C TYR A 15 31.10 13.71 47.21
N GLU A 16 32.02 13.12 47.97
CA GLU A 16 32.73 11.90 47.57
C GLU A 16 31.78 10.69 47.71
N PHE A 17 31.69 9.87 46.66
CA PHE A 17 31.40 8.46 46.80
C PHE A 17 32.33 7.63 45.92
N SER A 18 32.96 6.66 46.56
CA SER A 18 33.97 5.74 46.04
C SER A 18 33.42 4.71 45.04
N ASN A 19 34.20 4.48 43.98
CA ASN A 19 34.38 3.23 43.21
C ASN A 19 33.14 2.33 42.94
N MET A 20 32.61 2.39 41.71
CA MET A 20 32.67 1.31 40.70
C MET A 20 31.73 1.58 39.51
N SER A 21 32.27 1.41 38.30
CA SER A 21 31.59 1.14 37.01
C SER A 21 31.02 2.29 36.15
N LYS A 22 31.67 2.44 34.98
CA LYS A 22 31.11 2.67 33.63
C LYS A 22 30.44 4.02 33.25
N VAL A 23 31.10 4.65 32.26
CA VAL A 23 30.53 5.12 30.97
C VAL A 23 29.88 6.53 30.92
N VAL A 24 30.30 7.26 29.87
CA VAL A 24 29.86 8.57 29.32
C VAL A 24 30.48 9.81 29.98
N PHE A 25 31.30 10.56 29.22
CA PHE A 25 31.21 12.02 28.99
C PHE A 25 32.49 12.57 28.34
N VAL A 26 32.56 12.56 27.00
CA VAL A 26 33.35 13.50 26.17
C VAL A 26 32.70 13.45 24.78
N PHE A 27 32.18 14.48 24.13
CA PHE A 27 32.61 15.86 23.99
C PHE A 27 31.40 16.80 23.84
N CYS A 28 31.38 17.89 24.62
CA CYS A 28 30.72 19.13 24.22
C CYS A 28 31.73 20.25 24.44
N ALA A 29 32.56 20.51 23.42
CA ALA A 29 33.45 21.66 23.37
C ALA A 29 33.95 21.85 21.93
N LEU A 30 33.07 22.32 21.05
CA LEU A 30 33.39 23.06 19.82
C LEU A 30 32.07 23.68 19.32
N ALA A 31 31.53 24.59 20.12
CA ALA A 31 30.39 25.42 19.76
C ALA A 31 30.78 26.89 19.92
N VAL A 32 31.65 27.37 19.03
CA VAL A 32 31.77 28.80 18.72
C VAL A 32 32.09 28.92 17.23
N ALA A 33 31.24 29.67 16.51
CA ALA A 33 31.24 29.93 15.06
C ALA A 33 30.44 28.95 14.18
N GLY A 34 29.15 29.28 14.03
CA GLY A 34 28.26 28.68 13.04
C GLY A 34 26.82 28.68 13.52
N PHE A 35 26.12 29.82 13.39
CA PHE A 35 24.67 29.85 13.52
C PHE A 35 24.07 29.06 12.35
N ALA A 36 23.80 27.78 12.57
CA ALA A 36 22.70 27.08 11.95
C ALA A 36 21.83 26.62 13.12
N GLU A 37 20.58 27.08 13.15
CA GLU A 37 19.60 26.73 14.17
C GLU A 37 19.52 25.20 14.28
N ALA A 38 20.05 24.66 15.37
CA ALA A 38 19.73 23.31 15.79
C ALA A 38 18.24 23.32 16.18
N LYS A 39 17.35 23.05 15.21
CA LYS A 39 15.99 22.59 15.49
C LYS A 39 16.13 21.46 16.51
N SER A 40 15.52 21.69 17.65
CA SER A 40 15.88 21.02 18.90
C SER A 40 15.66 19.51 18.80
N ILE A 41 16.35 18.74 19.64
CA ILE A 41 16.17 17.30 19.81
C ILE A 41 14.70 16.92 20.14
N GLN A 42 13.85 17.87 20.54
CA GLN A 42 12.41 17.66 20.72
C GLN A 42 11.63 17.60 19.39
N ASP A 43 12.05 18.29 18.32
CA ASP A 43 11.38 18.26 17.01
C ASP A 43 11.51 16.91 16.31
N ALA A 44 12.58 16.17 16.59
CA ALA A 44 12.80 14.82 16.03
C ALA A 44 11.77 13.79 16.55
N SER A 45 11.11 14.05 17.68
CA SER A 45 10.07 13.17 18.25
C SER A 45 8.70 13.29 17.58
N GLN A 46 8.51 14.29 16.70
CA GLN A 46 7.24 14.54 16.00
C GLN A 46 7.39 14.59 14.47
N ALA A 47 8.50 14.06 13.94
CA ALA A 47 8.70 13.99 12.49
C ALA A 47 7.75 12.97 11.84
N HIS A 48 7.24 13.30 10.66
CA HIS A 48 6.36 12.42 9.88
C HIS A 48 7.18 11.66 8.86
N GLN A 49 6.81 10.41 8.58
CA GLN A 49 7.53 9.58 7.61
C GLN A 49 6.61 9.14 6.48
N LEU A 50 7.04 9.39 5.24
CA LEU A 50 6.45 8.84 4.02
C LEU A 50 7.34 7.71 3.52
N VAL A 51 6.72 6.66 2.99
CA VAL A 51 7.37 5.67 2.13
C VAL A 51 6.87 5.87 0.71
N LEU A 52 7.80 6.02 -0.21
CA LEU A 52 7.57 6.23 -1.63
C LEU A 52 8.06 5.01 -2.41
N LEU A 53 7.32 4.59 -3.43
CA LEU A 53 7.81 3.65 -4.44
C LEU A 53 8.13 4.40 -5.72
N SER A 54 9.40 4.40 -6.10
CA SER A 54 9.87 5.01 -7.36
C SER A 54 9.40 4.18 -8.55
N GLY A 55 8.76 4.82 -9.52
CA GLY A 55 8.05 4.15 -10.60
C GLY A 55 8.95 3.42 -11.61
N GLU A 56 10.18 3.90 -11.84
CA GLU A 56 11.08 3.34 -12.86
C GLU A 56 11.96 2.23 -12.30
N SER A 57 12.59 2.46 -11.15
CA SER A 57 13.50 1.48 -10.53
C SER A 57 12.81 0.46 -9.62
N GLY A 58 11.55 0.70 -9.24
CA GLY A 58 10.85 -0.12 -8.24
C GLY A 58 11.56 -0.15 -6.88
N LYS A 59 12.23 0.94 -6.51
CA LYS A 59 12.91 1.08 -5.21
C LYS A 59 12.04 1.85 -4.22
N LEU A 60 12.15 1.49 -2.95
CA LEU A 60 11.44 2.15 -1.87
C LEU A 60 12.32 3.22 -1.21
N TRP A 61 11.73 4.36 -0.91
CA TRP A 61 12.37 5.49 -0.24
C TRP A 61 11.58 5.90 0.98
N ARG A 62 12.27 6.15 2.09
CA ARG A 62 11.74 6.86 3.25
C ARG A 62 12.02 8.34 3.10
N VAL A 63 10.98 9.17 3.20
CA VAL A 63 11.08 10.63 3.23
C VAL A 63 10.57 11.10 4.59
N THR A 64 11.44 11.75 5.35
CA THR A 64 11.13 12.30 6.67
C THR A 64 10.76 13.78 6.50
N LEU A 65 9.60 14.16 7.00
CA LEU A 65 9.09 15.53 7.01
C LEU A 65 9.16 16.10 8.42
N ASP A 66 9.27 17.43 8.52
CA ASP A 66 9.17 18.09 9.80
C ASP A 66 7.74 18.04 10.37
N ALA A 67 7.60 18.30 11.68
CA ALA A 67 6.32 18.14 12.38
C ALA A 67 5.18 19.00 11.78
N GLY A 68 5.53 20.14 11.17
CA GLY A 68 4.59 21.04 10.51
C GLY A 68 4.26 20.67 9.07
N PHE A 69 4.90 19.64 8.50
CA PHE A 69 4.85 19.31 7.07
C PHE A 69 5.24 20.47 6.14
N GLU A 70 6.16 21.32 6.60
CA GLU A 70 6.65 22.50 5.87
C GLU A 70 7.95 22.21 5.12
N SER A 71 8.72 21.19 5.53
CA SER A 71 9.97 20.83 4.85
C SER A 71 10.32 19.35 4.91
N VAL A 72 11.12 18.94 3.92
CA VAL A 72 11.77 17.63 3.87
C VAL A 72 13.04 17.67 4.71
N LEU A 73 13.14 16.81 5.71
CA LEU A 73 14.29 16.69 6.61
C LEU A 73 15.32 15.67 6.12
N GLU A 74 14.86 14.52 5.62
CA GLU A 74 15.73 13.43 5.15
C GLU A 74 15.05 12.67 4.00
N GLU A 75 15.84 12.24 3.02
CA GLU A 75 15.42 11.33 1.95
C GLU A 75 16.38 10.14 1.92
N LYS A 76 15.84 8.92 2.03
CA LYS A 76 16.65 7.71 2.20
C LYS A 76 16.10 6.52 1.47
N GLN A 77 16.91 5.89 0.63
CA GLN A 77 16.53 4.62 0.04
C GLN A 77 16.48 3.53 1.13
N LEU A 78 15.40 2.76 1.16
CA LEU A 78 15.28 1.60 2.04
C LEU A 78 16.14 0.45 1.48
N PRO A 79 16.87 -0.29 2.34
CA PRO A 79 17.75 -1.39 1.92
C PRO A 79 16.98 -2.66 1.46
N ILE A 80 15.73 -2.53 1.03
CA ILE A 80 14.86 -3.63 0.57
C ILE A 80 15.07 -3.80 -0.92
N ASN A 81 15.56 -4.97 -1.34
CA ASN A 81 15.94 -5.23 -2.74
C ASN A 81 16.91 -4.19 -3.34
N ALA A 82 17.66 -3.45 -2.51
CA ALA A 82 18.54 -2.39 -2.99
C ALA A 82 19.61 -2.90 -3.97
N ASN A 83 20.09 -4.14 -3.77
CA ASN A 83 21.08 -4.81 -4.62
C ASN A 83 20.47 -5.85 -5.57
N SER A 84 19.14 -6.01 -5.60
CA SER A 84 18.48 -6.88 -6.56
C SER A 84 18.14 -6.10 -7.83
N SER A 85 18.19 -6.78 -8.98
CA SER A 85 17.55 -6.29 -10.20
C SER A 85 16.03 -6.29 -10.08
N ASP A 86 15.48 -7.06 -9.13
CA ASP A 86 14.04 -7.24 -8.99
C ASP A 86 13.35 -5.95 -8.52
N ALA A 87 12.48 -5.42 -9.37
CA ALA A 87 11.69 -4.23 -9.09
C ALA A 87 10.51 -4.56 -8.15
N ILE A 88 10.25 -3.69 -7.17
CA ILE A 88 9.00 -3.73 -6.39
C ILE A 88 7.89 -3.15 -7.25
N VAL A 89 6.78 -3.88 -7.35
CA VAL A 89 5.60 -3.50 -8.14
C VAL A 89 4.62 -2.73 -7.27
N ASP A 90 4.35 -3.21 -6.06
CA ASP A 90 3.44 -2.58 -5.10
C ASP A 90 3.84 -2.90 -3.66
N PHE A 91 3.39 -2.07 -2.73
CA PHE A 91 3.65 -2.26 -1.30
C PHE A 91 2.54 -1.68 -0.44
N ASP A 92 2.39 -2.23 0.76
CA ASP A 92 1.53 -1.69 1.80
C ASP A 92 2.16 -1.89 3.18
N LEU A 93 1.65 -1.16 4.17
CA LEU A 93 2.12 -1.27 5.55
C LEU A 93 0.96 -1.23 6.55
N ASP A 94 1.20 -1.74 7.75
CA ASP A 94 0.31 -1.44 8.87
C ASP A 94 0.40 0.05 9.25
N PRO A 95 -0.64 0.65 9.86
CA PRO A 95 -0.66 2.09 10.16
C PRO A 95 0.56 2.58 10.95
N LYS A 96 1.05 1.76 11.87
CA LYS A 96 2.24 2.04 12.69
C LYS A 96 3.56 1.92 11.92
N GLY A 97 3.54 1.39 10.70
CA GLY A 97 4.72 1.09 9.91
C GLY A 97 5.65 0.06 10.56
N ASP A 98 5.16 -0.78 11.47
CA ASP A 98 5.96 -1.86 12.04
C ASP A 98 6.24 -2.95 10.99
N ARG A 99 5.34 -3.14 10.03
CA ARG A 99 5.42 -4.17 9.00
C ARG A 99 5.18 -3.59 7.60
N LEU A 100 6.19 -3.73 6.74
CA LEU A 100 6.09 -3.45 5.31
C LEU A 100 5.93 -4.76 4.53
N LEU A 101 4.90 -4.81 3.69
CA LEU A 101 4.65 -5.87 2.73
C LEU A 101 4.88 -5.35 1.32
N ALA A 102 5.62 -6.08 0.51
CA ALA A 102 5.91 -5.72 -0.87
C ALA A 102 5.75 -6.93 -1.79
N ILE A 103 5.23 -6.68 -2.99
CA ILE A 103 5.19 -7.62 -4.09
C ILE A 103 6.15 -7.15 -5.18
N ASP A 104 6.99 -8.05 -5.67
CA ASP A 104 7.94 -7.75 -6.75
C ASP A 104 7.42 -8.16 -8.13
N GLU A 105 8.19 -7.85 -9.18
CA GLU A 105 7.86 -8.18 -10.58
C GLU A 105 7.77 -9.68 -10.87
N HIS A 106 8.31 -10.51 -9.98
CA HIS A 106 8.20 -11.96 -10.00
C HIS A 106 7.03 -12.47 -9.16
N SER A 107 6.14 -11.57 -8.70
CA SER A 107 4.96 -11.87 -7.88
C SER A 107 5.29 -12.53 -6.54
N ARG A 108 6.48 -12.27 -5.99
CA ARG A 108 6.86 -12.73 -4.65
C ARG A 108 6.44 -11.68 -3.63
N ILE A 109 5.54 -12.06 -2.74
CA ILE A 109 5.10 -11.26 -1.60
C ILE A 109 6.05 -11.51 -0.43
N ASN A 110 6.60 -10.43 0.10
CA ASN A 110 7.55 -10.47 1.19
C ASN A 110 7.16 -9.48 2.28
N SER A 111 7.54 -9.82 3.50
CA SER A 111 7.32 -8.98 4.67
C SER A 111 8.65 -8.61 5.30
N SER A 112 8.79 -7.36 5.72
CA SER A 112 9.93 -6.87 6.48
C SER A 112 9.48 -5.89 7.57
N ARG A 113 10.27 -5.75 8.63
CA ARG A 113 10.05 -4.69 9.61
C ARG A 113 10.68 -3.40 9.11
N LEU A 114 9.91 -2.31 9.05
CA LEU A 114 10.39 -1.04 8.51
C LEU A 114 11.37 -0.35 9.44
N HIS A 115 11.13 -0.41 10.76
CA HIS A 115 12.02 0.19 11.76
C HIS A 115 13.34 -0.56 11.96
N ASP A 116 13.38 -1.86 11.64
CA ASP A 116 14.62 -2.63 11.60
C ASP A 116 15.39 -2.39 10.29
N ALA A 117 14.93 -1.46 9.43
CA ALA A 117 15.70 -0.98 8.30
C ALA A 117 16.49 0.25 8.76
N ASN A 118 17.57 0.03 9.51
CA ASN A 118 18.61 1.03 9.60
C ASN A 118 19.23 1.12 8.19
N PRO A 119 19.43 2.32 7.63
CA PRO A 119 19.99 2.43 6.28
C PRO A 119 21.46 2.03 6.18
N ASN A 120 22.13 1.90 7.33
CA ASN A 120 23.45 1.28 7.42
C ASN A 120 23.37 -0.26 7.52
N ASP A 121 22.17 -0.84 7.61
CA ASP A 121 22.01 -2.29 7.58
C ASP A 121 22.38 -2.80 6.20
N LYS A 122 22.89 -4.03 6.19
CA LYS A 122 23.16 -4.73 4.94
C LYS A 122 21.86 -4.84 4.13
N PRO A 123 21.92 -4.65 2.80
CA PRO A 123 20.80 -4.86 1.90
C PRO A 123 20.09 -6.18 2.23
N LYS A 124 18.80 -6.07 2.55
CA LYS A 124 17.92 -7.21 2.78
C LYS A 124 17.37 -7.60 1.42
N ASN A 125 17.92 -8.67 0.87
CA ASN A 125 17.28 -9.34 -0.27
C ASN A 125 16.04 -10.08 0.26
N PHE A 126 14.99 -10.15 -0.56
CA PHE A 126 13.90 -11.08 -0.31
C PHE A 126 14.47 -12.52 -0.27
N SER A 127 14.75 -13.01 0.93
CA SER A 127 15.20 -14.38 1.17
C SER A 127 14.04 -15.32 0.85
N SER A 128 14.33 -16.43 0.18
CA SER A 128 13.37 -17.51 -0.07
C SER A 128 12.80 -18.12 1.21
N SER A 129 13.46 -17.93 2.35
CA SER A 129 12.97 -18.32 3.67
C SER A 129 12.03 -17.25 4.22
N GLY A 130 10.76 -17.28 3.79
CA GLY A 130 9.69 -16.41 4.29
C GLY A 130 8.93 -15.62 3.22
N SER A 131 9.32 -15.76 1.95
CA SER A 131 8.59 -15.23 0.80
C SER A 131 7.40 -16.11 0.43
N PHE A 132 6.32 -15.48 -0.02
CA PHE A 132 5.14 -16.15 -0.57
C PHE A 132 5.08 -15.93 -2.08
N GLN A 133 5.03 -16.99 -2.88
CA GLN A 133 4.84 -16.88 -4.32
C GLN A 133 3.35 -16.75 -4.66
N TYR A 134 2.94 -15.56 -5.05
CA TYR A 134 1.62 -15.34 -5.66
C TYR A 134 1.71 -15.64 -7.16
N HIS A 135 0.63 -16.18 -7.73
CA HIS A 135 0.58 -16.58 -9.14
C HIS A 135 -0.53 -15.81 -9.86
N PRO A 136 -0.37 -14.49 -10.08
CA PRO A 136 -1.34 -13.72 -10.83
C PRO A 136 -1.41 -14.22 -12.29
N THR A 137 -2.56 -14.02 -12.94
CA THR A 137 -2.72 -14.26 -14.38
C THR A 137 -2.06 -13.18 -15.24
N GLY A 138 -1.87 -11.97 -14.69
CA GLY A 138 -1.13 -10.86 -15.27
C GLY A 138 0.19 -10.55 -14.55
N ARG A 139 0.89 -9.50 -15.01
CA ARG A 139 2.14 -9.02 -14.40
C ARG A 139 1.95 -7.84 -13.43
N ASP A 140 0.75 -7.28 -13.36
CA ASP A 140 0.47 -6.07 -12.56
C ASP A 140 -0.40 -6.43 -11.33
N ALA A 141 0.15 -7.22 -10.42
CA ALA A 141 -0.50 -7.52 -9.17
C ALA A 141 -0.38 -6.32 -8.20
N ARG A 142 -1.46 -6.02 -7.48
CA ARG A 142 -1.51 -5.00 -6.43
C ARG A 142 -1.95 -5.63 -5.12
N ILE A 143 -1.47 -5.11 -4.00
CA ILE A 143 -1.75 -5.67 -2.68
C ILE A 143 -2.25 -4.60 -1.71
N ALA A 144 -3.05 -5.02 -0.75
CA ALA A 144 -3.41 -4.23 0.42
C ALA A 144 -3.37 -5.10 1.68
N TYR A 145 -2.91 -4.53 2.79
CA TYR A 145 -2.68 -5.27 4.03
C TYR A 145 -3.79 -5.05 5.06
N ASP A 146 -4.35 -6.14 5.55
CA ASP A 146 -5.17 -6.17 6.75
C ASP A 146 -4.28 -6.44 7.96
N TRP A 147 -3.93 -5.37 8.68
CA TRP A 147 -3.09 -5.47 9.88
C TRP A 147 -3.82 -6.08 11.08
N LEU A 148 -5.16 -6.03 11.09
CA LEU A 148 -5.98 -6.56 12.18
C LEU A 148 -6.02 -8.08 12.12
N ALA A 149 -6.41 -8.65 10.98
CA ALA A 149 -6.46 -10.11 10.81
C ALA A 149 -5.13 -10.71 10.34
N GLY A 150 -4.22 -9.90 9.78
CA GLY A 150 -2.94 -10.36 9.24
C GLY A 150 -3.07 -11.05 7.88
N ASN A 151 -3.98 -10.56 7.04
CA ASN A 151 -4.24 -11.06 5.69
C ASN A 151 -3.73 -10.06 4.64
N VAL A 152 -3.36 -10.56 3.47
CA VAL A 152 -3.06 -9.72 2.29
C VAL A 152 -4.15 -9.92 1.26
N TYR A 153 -4.76 -8.83 0.83
CA TYR A 153 -5.70 -8.83 -0.28
C TYR A 153 -4.93 -8.49 -1.54
N ALA A 154 -5.01 -9.36 -2.55
CA ALA A 154 -4.32 -9.22 -3.81
C ALA A 154 -5.31 -9.10 -4.96
N ILE A 155 -5.02 -8.20 -5.89
CA ILE A 155 -5.73 -8.10 -7.17
C ILE A 155 -4.74 -8.28 -8.29
N ASP A 156 -5.24 -8.86 -9.38
CA ASP A 156 -4.48 -9.01 -10.62
C ASP A 156 -5.26 -8.37 -11.77
N SER A 157 -4.54 -7.56 -12.54
CA SER A 157 -5.05 -6.76 -13.66
C SER A 157 -5.68 -7.56 -14.80
N GLN A 158 -5.40 -8.85 -14.91
CA GLN A 158 -6.03 -9.75 -15.89
C GLN A 158 -7.10 -10.65 -15.29
N SER A 159 -7.02 -10.87 -13.98
CA SER A 159 -8.05 -11.56 -13.24
C SER A 159 -9.29 -10.67 -13.08
N GLN A 160 -10.39 -11.30 -12.68
CA GLN A 160 -11.54 -10.58 -12.16
C GLN A 160 -11.78 -11.06 -10.76
N VAL A 161 -10.76 -11.07 -9.90
CA VAL A 161 -10.91 -11.56 -8.52
C VAL A 161 -10.16 -10.66 -7.54
N VAL A 162 -10.61 -10.69 -6.29
CA VAL A 162 -9.79 -10.29 -5.16
C VAL A 162 -9.47 -11.55 -4.38
N ASP A 163 -8.19 -11.89 -4.31
CA ASP A 163 -7.68 -13.00 -3.51
C ASP A 163 -7.27 -12.52 -2.13
N VAL A 164 -7.37 -13.38 -1.13
CA VAL A 164 -6.95 -13.16 0.25
C VAL A 164 -5.96 -14.22 0.64
N ILE A 165 -4.81 -13.78 1.14
CA ILE A 165 -3.68 -14.61 1.49
C ILE A 165 -3.45 -14.46 3.00
N GLY A 166 -3.64 -15.55 3.73
CA GLY A 166 -3.40 -15.57 5.17
C GLY A 166 -1.91 -15.65 5.49
N LEU A 167 -1.37 -14.70 6.27
CA LEU A 167 0.06 -14.68 6.63
C LEU A 167 0.36 -15.25 8.02
N ARG A 168 -0.65 -15.51 8.86
CA ARG A 168 -0.47 -15.83 10.29
C ARG A 168 -0.32 -17.33 10.61
N HIS A 169 -0.63 -18.25 9.69
CA HIS A 169 -0.72 -19.68 10.05
C HIS A 169 0.17 -20.60 9.20
N GLN A 170 1.13 -21.25 9.88
CA GLN A 170 1.79 -22.49 9.46
C GLN A 170 1.20 -23.63 10.32
N PRO A 171 1.00 -24.84 9.78
CA PRO A 171 1.85 -25.48 8.77
C PRO A 171 1.33 -25.44 7.33
N HIS A 172 0.08 -25.01 7.09
CA HIS A 172 -0.47 -24.91 5.75
C HIS A 172 0.05 -23.63 5.06
N ARG A 173 1.31 -23.69 4.61
CA ARG A 173 1.80 -22.79 3.56
C ARG A 173 0.78 -22.87 2.42
N HIS A 174 0.35 -21.73 1.86
CA HIS A 174 -0.62 -21.63 0.75
C HIS A 174 -2.12 -21.52 1.09
N MET A 175 -2.50 -20.79 2.15
CA MET A 175 -3.89 -20.36 2.32
C MET A 175 -4.19 -19.15 1.43
N ILE A 176 -4.66 -19.41 0.21
CA ILE A 176 -5.31 -18.42 -0.64
C ILE A 176 -6.81 -18.70 -0.59
N GLU A 177 -7.64 -17.67 -0.48
CA GLU A 177 -9.07 -17.73 -0.75
C GLU A 177 -9.45 -16.63 -1.72
N THR A 178 -10.47 -16.85 -2.55
CA THR A 178 -11.00 -15.81 -3.44
C THR A 178 -12.29 -15.25 -2.85
N VAL A 179 -12.29 -13.98 -2.45
CA VAL A 179 -13.41 -13.39 -1.67
C VAL A 179 -14.33 -12.51 -2.50
N LEU A 180 -13.84 -11.91 -3.59
CA LEU A 180 -14.68 -11.10 -4.46
C LEU A 180 -14.52 -11.45 -5.92
N PHE A 181 -15.61 -11.20 -6.65
CA PHE A 181 -15.77 -11.48 -8.06
C PHE A 181 -15.55 -12.97 -8.40
N GLU A 182 -15.76 -13.83 -7.39
CA GLU A 182 -15.78 -15.28 -7.54
C GLU A 182 -16.72 -15.67 -8.69
N ARG A 183 -16.18 -16.39 -9.66
CA ARG A 183 -16.98 -16.92 -10.76
C ARG A 183 -17.48 -18.30 -10.36
N LYS A 184 -18.79 -18.41 -10.08
CA LYS A 184 -19.46 -19.72 -9.94
C LYS A 184 -19.51 -20.50 -11.25
N ASP A 185 -19.41 -19.82 -12.41
CA ASP A 185 -19.45 -20.45 -13.74
C ASP A 185 -18.29 -20.00 -14.65
N PRO A 186 -17.61 -20.92 -15.36
CA PRO A 186 -16.64 -20.57 -16.39
C PRO A 186 -17.34 -19.90 -17.58
N VAL A 187 -17.07 -18.62 -17.78
CA VAL A 187 -17.56 -17.88 -18.95
C VAL A 187 -16.84 -18.39 -20.20
N MET A 188 -17.56 -19.17 -21.01
CA MET A 188 -17.10 -19.70 -22.30
C MET A 188 -17.16 -18.67 -23.44
N GLU A 189 -17.66 -17.45 -23.19
CA GLU A 189 -17.81 -16.40 -24.20
C GLU A 189 -16.96 -15.15 -23.92
N GLU A 190 -16.14 -14.75 -24.90
CA GLU A 190 -15.33 -13.52 -24.88
C GLU A 190 -16.15 -12.21 -24.84
N ARG A 191 -17.48 -12.27 -24.95
CA ARG A 191 -18.36 -11.09 -25.04
C ARG A 191 -18.81 -10.52 -23.70
N ILE A 192 -18.52 -11.18 -22.57
CA ILE A 192 -18.86 -10.61 -21.25
C ILE A 192 -17.96 -9.41 -20.96
N VAL A 193 -18.59 -8.26 -20.68
CA VAL A 193 -17.92 -7.04 -20.21
C VAL A 193 -17.21 -7.37 -18.89
N ARG A 194 -15.88 -7.48 -18.94
CA ARG A 194 -15.08 -7.83 -17.75
C ARG A 194 -14.70 -6.58 -16.97
N GLU A 195 -15.17 -6.48 -15.72
CA GLU A 195 -14.61 -5.60 -14.70
C GLU A 195 -13.27 -6.17 -14.22
N LYS A 196 -12.18 -5.46 -14.50
CA LYS A 196 -10.83 -5.82 -14.05
C LYS A 196 -10.48 -4.97 -12.84
N PRO A 197 -10.20 -5.52 -11.65
CA PRO A 197 -9.74 -4.73 -10.52
C PRO A 197 -8.37 -4.11 -10.84
N ARG A 198 -8.18 -2.87 -10.43
CA ARG A 198 -7.00 -2.04 -10.76
C ARG A 198 -6.35 -1.42 -9.54
N ARG A 199 -7.17 -1.02 -8.56
CA ARG A 199 -6.72 -0.47 -7.28
C ARG A 199 -7.58 -1.04 -6.16
N LEU A 200 -6.94 -1.31 -5.03
CA LEU A 200 -7.59 -1.79 -3.82
C LEU A 200 -7.18 -0.89 -2.65
N ALA A 201 -8.14 -0.58 -1.78
CA ALA A 201 -7.88 0.05 -0.50
C ALA A 201 -8.77 -0.60 0.57
N LEU A 202 -8.20 -0.85 1.75
CA LEU A 202 -8.87 -1.52 2.86
C LEU A 202 -9.03 -0.58 4.06
N ASP A 203 -10.16 -0.69 4.75
CA ASP A 203 -10.35 -0.18 6.10
C ASP A 203 -10.76 -1.33 7.05
N PRO A 204 -9.78 -2.11 7.55
CA PRO A 204 -9.97 -3.14 8.56
C PRO A 204 -10.78 -2.69 9.78
N SER A 205 -10.60 -1.45 10.25
CA SER A 205 -11.34 -0.94 11.42
C SER A 205 -12.85 -0.87 11.20
N ALA A 206 -13.28 -0.79 9.94
CA ALA A 206 -14.68 -0.79 9.53
C ALA A 206 -15.11 -2.10 8.84
N GLY A 207 -14.19 -3.04 8.61
CA GLY A 207 -14.44 -4.29 7.88
C GLY A 207 -14.84 -4.09 6.41
N VAL A 208 -14.38 -3.01 5.76
CA VAL A 208 -14.74 -2.68 4.37
C VAL A 208 -13.54 -2.58 3.43
N MET A 209 -13.76 -2.87 2.16
CA MET A 209 -12.81 -2.67 1.07
C MET A 209 -13.41 -1.89 -0.09
N PHE A 210 -12.55 -1.17 -0.80
CA PHE A 210 -12.87 -0.40 -1.98
C PHE A 210 -12.04 -0.86 -3.18
N VAL A 211 -12.72 -1.16 -4.27
CA VAL A 211 -12.09 -1.71 -5.48
C VAL A 211 -12.38 -0.78 -6.66
N LEU A 212 -11.35 -0.17 -7.22
CA LEU A 212 -11.42 0.51 -8.50
C LEU A 212 -11.31 -0.54 -9.61
N THR A 213 -12.30 -0.59 -10.49
CA THR A 213 -12.36 -1.53 -11.60
C THR A 213 -12.32 -0.80 -12.93
N ASP A 214 -11.87 -1.52 -13.95
CA ASP A 214 -11.85 -1.10 -15.34
C ASP A 214 -12.72 -1.99 -16.20
N ILE A 215 -13.60 -1.34 -16.95
CA ILE A 215 -14.41 -1.92 -18.00
C ILE A 215 -13.87 -1.45 -19.35
N ARG A 216 -13.35 -2.40 -20.13
CA ARG A 216 -12.89 -2.22 -21.53
C ARG A 216 -11.88 -1.08 -21.74
N GLY A 217 -11.13 -0.70 -20.70
CA GLY A 217 -10.12 0.36 -20.77
C GLY A 217 -10.68 1.78 -20.76
N SER A 218 -12.01 1.96 -20.63
CA SER A 218 -12.65 3.27 -20.81
C SER A 218 -13.54 3.70 -19.65
N ILE A 219 -14.28 2.77 -19.04
CA ILE A 219 -15.18 3.08 -17.92
C ILE A 219 -14.53 2.54 -16.65
N LYS A 220 -14.29 3.43 -15.69
CA LYS A 220 -13.75 3.06 -14.38
C LYS A 220 -14.83 3.23 -13.32
N ASN A 221 -15.04 2.22 -12.49
CA ASN A 221 -16.02 2.24 -11.41
C ASN A 221 -15.33 1.99 -10.08
N ILE A 222 -15.85 2.57 -9.00
CA ILE A 222 -15.45 2.24 -7.63
C ILE A 222 -16.57 1.43 -6.99
N TYR A 223 -16.22 0.25 -6.48
CA TYR A 223 -17.08 -0.61 -5.70
C TYR A 223 -16.70 -0.57 -4.22
N ARG A 224 -17.71 -0.67 -3.36
CA ARG A 224 -17.55 -0.97 -1.93
C ARG A 224 -18.00 -2.39 -1.68
N SER A 225 -17.33 -3.08 -0.76
CA SER A 225 -17.73 -4.39 -0.25
C SER A 225 -17.29 -4.52 1.21
N ASN A 226 -17.88 -5.44 1.94
CA ASN A 226 -17.26 -5.95 3.17
C ASN A 226 -15.97 -6.70 2.80
N MET A 227 -15.00 -6.82 3.71
CA MET A 227 -13.71 -7.47 3.42
C MET A 227 -13.84 -8.97 3.21
N ASP A 228 -14.90 -9.61 3.71
CA ASP A 228 -15.24 -10.99 3.34
C ASP A 228 -15.89 -11.14 1.94
N GLY A 229 -16.06 -10.02 1.22
CA GLY A 229 -16.66 -9.97 -0.11
C GLY A 229 -18.18 -9.92 -0.16
N THR A 230 -18.84 -9.94 1.00
CA THR A 230 -20.29 -9.72 1.07
C THR A 230 -20.65 -8.25 0.86
N GLY A 231 -21.90 -7.96 0.49
CA GLY A 231 -22.38 -6.57 0.41
C GLY A 231 -21.75 -5.73 -0.71
N LYS A 232 -21.14 -6.35 -1.74
CA LYS A 232 -20.61 -5.63 -2.91
C LYS A 232 -21.68 -4.75 -3.55
N ARG A 233 -21.41 -3.44 -3.65
CA ARG A 233 -22.25 -2.48 -4.35
C ARG A 233 -21.42 -1.44 -5.11
N LEU A 234 -21.97 -0.97 -6.23
CA LEU A 234 -21.40 0.14 -6.98
C LEU A 234 -21.50 1.40 -6.13
N LEU A 235 -20.37 2.07 -5.91
CA LEU A 235 -20.29 3.29 -5.12
C LEU A 235 -20.26 4.52 -6.03
N VAL A 236 -19.37 4.53 -7.02
CA VAL A 236 -19.27 5.62 -8.00
C VAL A 236 -19.04 5.03 -9.39
N SER A 237 -19.83 5.48 -10.36
CA SER A 237 -19.74 5.08 -11.77
C SER A 237 -18.94 6.09 -12.60
N ASP A 238 -18.20 5.61 -13.61
CA ASP A 238 -17.44 6.43 -14.56
C ASP A 238 -16.60 7.54 -13.89
N VAL A 239 -15.71 7.14 -12.98
CA VAL A 239 -14.93 8.07 -12.14
C VAL A 239 -13.87 8.88 -12.90
N GLY A 240 -13.72 8.66 -14.21
CA GLY A 240 -12.73 9.36 -15.05
C GLY A 240 -11.26 9.06 -14.68
N ALA A 241 -11.02 8.05 -13.85
CA ALA A 241 -9.71 7.72 -13.30
C ALA A 241 -8.82 6.93 -14.27
N LYS A 242 -8.32 7.59 -15.31
CA LYS A 242 -7.40 6.98 -16.30
C LYS A 242 -6.16 6.37 -15.67
N ASP A 243 -5.61 7.02 -14.64
CA ASP A 243 -4.37 6.61 -13.96
C ASP A 243 -4.61 5.70 -12.76
N GLU A 244 -5.86 5.29 -12.52
CA GLU A 244 -6.21 4.31 -11.48
C GLU A 244 -5.79 4.73 -10.05
N LEU A 245 -5.59 6.03 -9.84
CA LEU A 245 -5.21 6.64 -8.57
C LEU A 245 -6.43 6.81 -7.66
N MET A 246 -6.43 6.05 -6.57
CA MET A 246 -7.43 6.07 -5.51
C MET A 246 -6.78 5.72 -4.17
N ASP A 247 -7.22 6.40 -3.11
CA ASP A 247 -6.91 6.04 -1.72
C ASP A 247 -8.06 6.44 -0.78
N ILE A 248 -8.00 6.03 0.48
CA ILE A 248 -9.07 6.25 1.46
C ILE A 248 -8.59 6.96 2.72
N ASP A 249 -9.45 7.82 3.24
CA ASP A 249 -9.35 8.41 4.57
C ASP A 249 -10.14 7.55 5.56
N ARG A 250 -9.43 6.74 6.34
CA ARG A 250 -10.05 5.85 7.33
C ARG A 250 -10.65 6.60 8.52
N GLN A 251 -10.17 7.80 8.83
CA GLN A 251 -10.66 8.59 9.96
C GLN A 251 -11.96 9.30 9.58
N ASN A 252 -11.96 9.96 8.43
CA ASN A 252 -13.13 10.70 7.95
C ASN A 252 -14.11 9.83 7.12
N LYS A 253 -13.78 8.56 6.90
CA LYS A 253 -14.57 7.58 6.13
C LYS A 253 -14.89 8.09 4.72
N ARG A 254 -13.85 8.51 4.00
CA ARG A 254 -13.95 9.06 2.64
C ARG A 254 -12.99 8.39 1.67
N ILE A 255 -13.35 8.40 0.40
CA ILE A 255 -12.50 7.95 -0.70
C ILE A 255 -12.06 9.17 -1.49
N TYR A 256 -10.83 9.16 -1.97
CA TYR A 256 -10.28 10.18 -2.86
C TYR A 256 -9.76 9.53 -4.13
N TRP A 257 -9.99 10.17 -5.28
CA TRP A 257 -9.46 9.70 -6.57
C TRP A 257 -9.17 10.86 -7.51
N VAL A 258 -8.34 10.57 -8.52
CA VAL A 258 -7.98 11.52 -9.58
C VAL A 258 -8.92 11.32 -10.77
N ASP A 259 -9.86 12.24 -10.98
CA ASP A 259 -10.67 12.31 -12.19
C ASP A 259 -9.88 13.06 -13.28
N ASN A 260 -9.22 12.29 -14.13
CA ASN A 260 -8.42 12.79 -15.24
C ASN A 260 -9.27 13.38 -16.37
N LYS A 261 -10.54 12.98 -16.47
CA LYS A 261 -11.47 13.47 -17.51
C LYS A 261 -11.98 14.86 -17.14
N ALA A 262 -12.28 15.10 -15.87
CA ALA A 262 -12.72 16.38 -15.36
C ALA A 262 -11.56 17.31 -14.93
N GLY A 263 -10.37 16.75 -14.66
CA GLY A 263 -9.22 17.51 -14.17
C GLY A 263 -9.31 17.86 -12.68
N TRP A 264 -9.85 16.96 -11.86
CA TRP A 264 -10.05 17.18 -10.42
C TRP A 264 -9.60 15.98 -9.60
N ILE A 265 -9.03 16.25 -8.42
CA ILE A 265 -9.10 15.29 -7.32
C ILE A 265 -10.49 15.41 -6.71
N ARG A 266 -11.21 14.30 -6.61
CA ARG A 266 -12.57 14.22 -6.07
C ARG A 266 -12.59 13.39 -4.80
N SER A 267 -13.63 13.61 -3.99
CA SER A 267 -13.89 12.84 -2.80
C SER A 267 -15.36 12.54 -2.62
N VAL A 268 -15.66 11.36 -2.08
CA VAL A 268 -17.01 10.92 -1.69
C VAL A 268 -16.90 10.19 -0.35
N ASP A 269 -17.96 10.16 0.45
CA ASP A 269 -17.97 9.33 1.65
C ASP A 269 -18.06 7.83 1.32
N TYR A 270 -17.88 6.98 2.33
CA TYR A 270 -17.99 5.52 2.18
C TYR A 270 -19.38 5.04 1.76
N GLU A 271 -20.42 5.86 1.86
CA GLU A 271 -21.77 5.52 1.45
C GLU A 271 -22.10 5.95 0.00
N GLY A 272 -21.26 6.80 -0.59
CA GLY A 272 -21.42 7.33 -1.95
C GLY A 272 -22.10 8.70 -1.97
N ALA A 273 -22.31 9.30 -0.79
CA ALA A 273 -22.87 10.63 -0.62
C ALA A 273 -21.77 11.69 -0.47
N ASP A 274 -22.19 12.96 -0.45
CA ASP A 274 -21.31 14.12 -0.27
C ASP A 274 -20.13 14.16 -1.26
N LEU A 275 -20.43 13.96 -2.56
CA LEU A 275 -19.45 14.09 -3.63
C LEU A 275 -18.95 15.54 -3.73
N VAL A 276 -17.65 15.75 -3.55
CA VAL A 276 -17.00 17.07 -3.60
C VAL A 276 -15.78 17.09 -4.52
N SER A 277 -15.52 18.26 -5.10
CA SER A 277 -14.29 18.57 -5.82
C SER A 277 -13.27 19.13 -4.83
N VAL A 278 -12.13 18.47 -4.68
CA VAL A 278 -11.12 18.80 -3.67
C VAL A 278 -10.09 19.77 -4.24
N LEU A 279 -9.48 19.42 -5.36
CA LEU A 279 -8.41 20.21 -5.96
C LEU A 279 -8.47 20.11 -7.48
N LYS A 280 -8.33 21.24 -8.17
CA LYS A 280 -8.17 21.24 -9.63
C LYS A 280 -6.75 20.81 -9.96
N ILE A 281 -6.63 19.84 -10.84
CA ILE A 281 -5.34 19.29 -11.26
C ILE A 281 -4.69 20.26 -12.24
N GLU A 282 -3.56 20.84 -11.84
CA GLU A 282 -2.73 21.67 -12.73
C GLU A 282 -1.68 20.81 -13.45
N ASN A 283 -1.03 19.90 -12.71
CA ASN A 283 -0.08 18.91 -13.22
C ASN A 283 -0.59 17.49 -12.93
N ARG A 284 -0.43 16.57 -13.89
CA ARG A 284 -0.92 15.18 -13.77
C ARG A 284 -0.30 14.49 -12.54
N PRO A 285 -1.11 14.07 -11.55
CA PRO A 285 -0.61 13.32 -10.41
C PRO A 285 -0.16 11.92 -10.83
N LEU A 286 0.89 11.41 -10.20
CA LEU A 286 1.39 10.04 -10.46
C LEU A 286 1.19 9.10 -9.28
N ALA A 287 1.02 9.65 -8.09
CA ALA A 287 0.63 8.95 -6.88
C ALA A 287 -0.37 9.79 -6.10
N LEU A 288 -1.23 9.11 -5.35
CA LEU A 288 -2.20 9.69 -4.44
C LEU A 288 -2.16 8.90 -3.14
N ALA A 289 -2.15 9.59 -2.00
CA ALA A 289 -2.31 8.98 -0.70
C ALA A 289 -3.12 9.87 0.24
N VAL A 290 -3.82 9.26 1.18
CA VAL A 290 -4.57 9.95 2.22
C VAL A 290 -4.26 9.36 3.58
N HIS A 291 -3.93 10.21 4.54
CA HIS A 291 -3.67 9.77 5.90
C HIS A 291 -3.91 10.92 6.90
N ASP A 292 -4.55 10.62 8.04
CA ASP A 292 -4.86 11.59 9.11
C ASP A 292 -5.46 12.89 8.54
N GLY A 293 -6.50 12.75 7.72
CA GLY A 293 -7.18 13.87 7.05
C GLY A 293 -6.35 14.64 6.01
N ARG A 294 -5.09 14.26 5.73
CA ARG A 294 -4.20 14.93 4.77
C ARG A 294 -4.17 14.19 3.46
N LEU A 295 -4.31 14.95 2.38
CA LEU A 295 -4.18 14.48 1.01
C LEU A 295 -2.76 14.76 0.51
N PHE A 296 -2.09 13.71 0.01
CA PHE A 296 -0.77 13.78 -0.60
C PHE A 296 -0.84 13.36 -2.06
N TRP A 297 -0.12 14.07 -2.93
CA TRP A 297 0.01 13.66 -4.33
C TRP A 297 1.35 14.04 -4.93
N SER A 298 1.90 13.18 -5.77
CA SER A 298 3.16 13.47 -6.48
C SER A 298 2.89 14.19 -7.80
N THR A 299 3.74 15.15 -8.15
CA THR A 299 3.71 15.83 -9.46
C THR A 299 5.12 16.07 -9.99
N ASN A 300 5.24 16.28 -11.31
CA ASN A 300 6.41 16.95 -11.85
C ASN A 300 6.22 18.47 -11.66
N SER A 301 6.98 19.06 -10.74
CA SER A 301 6.79 20.48 -10.39
C SER A 301 7.19 21.42 -11.53
N ASP A 302 8.13 21.02 -12.39
CA ASP A 302 8.61 21.81 -13.52
C ASP A 302 8.80 20.92 -14.75
N GLY A 303 7.91 21.06 -15.74
CA GLY A 303 7.85 20.25 -16.97
C GLY A 303 9.11 20.21 -17.86
N ALA A 304 10.25 20.74 -17.40
CA ALA A 304 11.54 20.71 -18.11
C ALA A 304 12.70 20.06 -17.33
N ASN A 305 12.64 19.94 -15.99
CA ASN A 305 13.80 19.51 -15.18
C ASN A 305 13.59 18.22 -14.36
N GLY A 306 12.42 17.57 -14.45
CA GLY A 306 12.19 16.26 -13.81
C GLY A 306 12.18 16.27 -12.28
N ILE A 307 12.01 17.44 -11.66
CA ILE A 307 11.98 17.57 -10.20
C ILE A 307 10.66 17.01 -9.67
N THR A 308 10.77 15.95 -8.88
CA THR A 308 9.66 15.34 -8.15
C THR A 308 9.28 16.21 -6.96
N SER A 309 7.99 16.54 -6.84
CA SER A 309 7.43 17.10 -5.61
C SER A 309 6.35 16.20 -5.03
N ILE A 310 6.30 16.16 -3.70
CA ILE A 310 5.13 15.70 -2.95
C ILE A 310 4.36 16.93 -2.51
N ASN A 311 3.12 17.02 -2.96
CA ASN A 311 2.23 18.09 -2.56
C ASN A 311 1.30 17.59 -1.47
N LEU A 312 0.81 18.52 -0.67
CA LEU A 312 0.04 18.23 0.53
C LEU A 312 -1.04 19.29 0.73
N CYS A 313 -2.21 18.87 1.17
CA CYS A 313 -3.15 19.75 1.85
C CYS A 313 -4.05 19.02 2.84
N LEU A 314 -4.80 19.81 3.60
CA LEU A 314 -5.96 19.37 4.36
C LEU A 314 -7.23 19.69 3.54
N PRO A 315 -7.89 18.69 2.95
CA PRO A 315 -9.17 18.89 2.27
C PRO A 315 -10.22 19.41 3.25
N LYS A 316 -11.11 20.28 2.77
CA LYS A 316 -12.27 20.69 3.54
C LYS A 316 -13.45 19.74 3.32
N PRO A 317 -14.38 19.60 4.30
CA PRO A 317 -15.58 18.80 4.14
C PRO A 317 -16.43 19.21 2.93
N GLU A 318 -16.57 20.51 2.67
CA GLU A 318 -17.31 21.07 1.55
C GLU A 318 -16.57 21.00 0.19
N GLY A 319 -15.38 20.42 0.17
CA GLY A 319 -14.45 20.48 -0.96
C GLY A 319 -13.51 21.68 -0.89
N GLY A 320 -12.48 21.65 -1.73
CA GLY A 320 -11.38 22.58 -1.66
C GLY A 320 -10.20 22.08 -0.83
N CYS A 321 -9.02 22.61 -1.17
CA CYS A 321 -7.71 22.23 -0.66
C CYS A 321 -6.91 23.53 -0.50
N PRO A 322 -7.25 24.36 0.52
CA PRO A 322 -6.64 25.68 0.69
C PRO A 322 -5.19 25.54 1.11
N ASN A 323 -4.37 26.52 0.70
CA ASN A 323 -2.97 26.64 1.12
C ASN A 323 -2.17 25.34 0.93
N HIS A 324 -2.33 24.65 -0.21
CA HIS A 324 -1.54 23.46 -0.46
C HIS A 324 -0.03 23.78 -0.44
N ARG A 325 0.76 22.79 -0.01
CA ARG A 325 2.22 22.87 0.08
C ARG A 325 2.85 22.08 -1.04
N HIS A 326 4.00 22.55 -1.50
CA HIS A 326 4.83 21.88 -2.50
C HIS A 326 6.16 21.50 -1.83
N LEU A 327 6.35 20.21 -1.55
CA LEU A 327 7.56 19.68 -0.94
C LEU A 327 8.43 19.08 -2.03
N GLN A 328 9.47 19.83 -2.40
CA GLN A 328 10.44 19.39 -3.41
C GLN A 328 11.33 18.27 -2.84
N LEU A 329 11.39 17.15 -3.56
CA LEU A 329 12.35 16.09 -3.28
C LEU A 329 13.67 16.39 -3.99
N ARG A 330 14.78 16.33 -3.27
CA ARG A 330 16.11 16.70 -3.76
C ARG A 330 16.92 15.50 -4.25
N ASN A 331 16.65 14.31 -3.70
CA ASN A 331 17.39 13.08 -4.02
C ASN A 331 16.57 12.12 -4.89
N HIS A 332 15.36 12.52 -5.28
CA HIS A 332 14.41 11.66 -5.97
C HIS A 332 14.28 12.06 -7.46
N TYR A 333 15.15 11.47 -8.28
CA TYR A 333 15.22 11.72 -9.73
C TYR A 333 14.18 10.97 -10.55
N GLU A 334 13.51 9.98 -9.96
CA GLU A 334 12.42 9.22 -10.57
C GLU A 334 11.07 9.70 -10.02
N LEU A 335 9.96 9.46 -10.72
CA LEU A 335 8.65 9.88 -10.20
C LEU A 335 8.02 8.76 -9.35
N PRO A 336 7.57 9.05 -8.12
CA PRO A 336 6.94 8.05 -7.26
C PRO A 336 5.53 7.77 -7.75
N HIS A 337 5.22 6.48 -7.94
CA HIS A 337 3.90 5.98 -8.36
C HIS A 337 3.02 5.56 -7.17
N PHE A 338 3.63 5.39 -5.99
CA PHE A 338 2.92 5.10 -4.76
C PHE A 338 3.51 5.90 -3.60
N ILE A 339 2.62 6.34 -2.72
CA ILE A 339 2.92 7.04 -1.47
C ILE A 339 2.15 6.29 -0.38
N LYS A 340 2.79 6.04 0.75
CA LYS A 340 2.15 5.55 1.97
C LYS A 340 2.76 6.29 3.17
N LEU A 341 1.96 6.76 4.12
CA LEU A 341 2.48 7.37 5.35
C LEU A 341 2.72 6.29 6.42
N VAL A 342 3.76 6.48 7.21
CA VAL A 342 4.11 5.70 8.40
C VAL A 342 3.83 6.56 9.63
N GLU A 343 2.99 6.06 10.53
CA GLU A 343 2.70 6.76 11.77
C GLU A 343 3.85 6.57 12.77
N SER A 344 4.49 7.66 13.18
CA SER A 344 5.53 7.64 14.22
C SER A 344 4.92 7.72 15.62
N THR A 345 4.16 6.70 16.04
CA THR A 345 3.73 6.61 17.44
C THR A 345 4.79 5.91 18.30
N ASP A 346 4.98 6.40 19.53
CA ASP A 346 5.79 5.76 20.55
C ASP A 346 5.31 4.31 20.79
N ARG A 347 6.24 3.35 20.64
CA ARG A 347 5.99 1.91 20.82
C ARG A 347 5.45 1.55 22.21
N SER A 348 5.64 2.41 23.20
CA SER A 348 5.23 2.14 24.58
C SER A 348 3.72 2.26 24.84
N VAL A 349 2.92 2.71 23.86
CA VAL A 349 1.46 2.91 24.00
C VAL A 349 0.64 1.81 23.30
N GLN A 350 1.26 0.71 22.84
CA GLN A 350 0.51 -0.34 22.14
C GLN A 350 -0.43 -1.12 23.08
N PRO A 351 -1.74 -1.22 22.78
CA PRO A 351 -2.51 -2.39 23.21
C PRO A 351 -2.00 -3.57 22.37
N GLU A 352 -1.45 -4.60 23.02
CA GLU A 352 -0.85 -5.76 22.32
C GLU A 352 -1.89 -6.63 21.59
N ILE A 353 -3.17 -6.52 21.90
CA ILE A 353 -4.28 -7.13 21.16
C ILE A 353 -5.43 -6.16 21.31
N ASP A 354 -5.95 -5.62 20.21
CA ASP A 354 -7.20 -4.88 20.28
C ASP A 354 -8.31 -5.92 20.50
N GLU A 355 -8.75 -6.09 21.74
CA GLU A 355 -9.86 -6.99 22.09
C GLU A 355 -11.15 -6.67 21.32
N SER A 356 -11.24 -5.50 20.68
CA SER A 356 -12.34 -5.16 19.78
C SER A 356 -12.24 -5.84 18.41
N ASN A 357 -11.06 -6.29 17.97
CA ASN A 357 -10.87 -6.95 16.68
C ASN A 357 -11.41 -8.38 16.72
N PRO A 358 -12.47 -8.71 15.95
CA PRO A 358 -13.08 -10.05 15.96
C PRO A 358 -12.16 -11.18 15.48
N CYS A 359 -11.10 -10.86 14.71
CA CYS A 359 -10.07 -11.80 14.28
C CYS A 359 -8.81 -11.77 15.15
N GLY A 360 -8.77 -10.90 16.17
CA GLY A 360 -7.56 -10.62 16.97
C GLY A 360 -7.18 -11.76 17.90
N LEU A 361 -8.17 -12.42 18.49
CA LEU A 361 -7.98 -13.56 19.38
C LEU A 361 -8.21 -14.88 18.63
N ASP A 362 -7.21 -15.77 18.66
CA ASP A 362 -7.26 -17.12 18.08
C ASP A 362 -7.80 -17.19 16.64
N ASN A 363 -7.45 -16.21 15.79
CA ASN A 363 -7.96 -16.10 14.41
C ASN A 363 -9.51 -16.04 14.35
N GLY A 364 -10.12 -15.45 15.38
CA GLY A 364 -11.57 -15.47 15.58
C GLY A 364 -12.15 -16.87 15.82
N GLY A 365 -11.33 -17.91 15.98
CA GLY A 365 -11.75 -19.31 16.01
C GLY A 365 -11.83 -19.97 14.63
N CYS A 366 -11.44 -19.27 13.55
CA CYS A 366 -11.46 -19.83 12.20
C CYS A 366 -10.29 -20.79 11.97
N GLN A 367 -10.56 -21.96 11.37
CA GLN A 367 -9.53 -22.94 11.06
C GLN A 367 -8.52 -22.47 10.00
N HIS A 368 -8.97 -21.74 8.97
CA HIS A 368 -8.13 -21.21 7.90
C HIS A 368 -8.02 -19.69 7.95
N LEU A 369 -8.99 -18.98 7.38
CA LEU A 369 -8.97 -17.52 7.29
C LEU A 369 -10.09 -16.90 8.12
N CYS A 370 -9.77 -15.81 8.81
CA CYS A 370 -10.73 -14.92 9.44
C CYS A 370 -10.81 -13.63 8.65
N LEU A 371 -12.00 -13.28 8.17
CA LEU A 371 -12.26 -12.12 7.33
C LEU A 371 -13.22 -11.18 8.05
N LEU A 372 -12.90 -9.89 8.09
CA LEU A 372 -13.74 -8.88 8.73
C LEU A 372 -14.94 -8.56 7.82
N SER A 373 -16.15 -8.57 8.37
CA SER A 373 -17.37 -8.19 7.65
C SER A 373 -17.95 -6.86 8.13
N SER A 374 -17.54 -6.42 9.33
CA SER A 374 -17.77 -5.08 9.87
C SER A 374 -16.70 -4.77 10.94
N ALA A 375 -16.85 -3.66 11.66
CA ALA A 375 -15.99 -3.34 12.80
C ALA A 375 -16.03 -4.40 13.92
N THR A 376 -17.15 -5.12 14.07
CA THR A 376 -17.39 -6.06 15.18
C THR A 376 -17.75 -7.47 14.73
N GLU A 377 -17.86 -7.71 13.42
CA GLU A 377 -18.25 -9.01 12.87
C GLU A 377 -17.16 -9.56 11.96
N ARG A 378 -17.13 -10.90 11.88
CA ARG A 378 -16.21 -11.67 11.03
C ARG A 378 -16.89 -12.89 10.44
N SER A 379 -16.34 -13.39 9.36
CA SER A 379 -16.66 -14.69 8.76
C SER A 379 -15.40 -15.54 8.62
N CYS A 380 -15.58 -16.86 8.66
CA CYS A 380 -14.49 -17.79 8.38
C CYS A 380 -14.53 -18.18 6.91
N ALA A 381 -13.36 -18.24 6.27
CA ALA A 381 -13.22 -18.70 4.91
C ALA A 381 -12.18 -19.80 4.82
N CYS A 382 -12.40 -20.73 3.89
CA CYS A 382 -11.55 -21.89 3.70
C CYS A 382 -10.58 -21.65 2.55
N ALA A 383 -9.35 -22.15 2.66
CA ALA A 383 -8.40 -22.05 1.57
C ALA A 383 -8.88 -22.81 0.31
N VAL A 384 -8.26 -22.51 -0.85
CA VAL A 384 -8.44 -23.26 -2.10
C VAL A 384 -8.39 -24.77 -1.87
N ASP A 385 -9.32 -25.49 -2.50
CA ASP A 385 -9.57 -26.94 -2.37
C ASP A 385 -10.19 -27.37 -1.03
N TRP A 386 -10.65 -26.43 -0.21
CA TRP A 386 -11.41 -26.70 1.01
C TRP A 386 -12.77 -26.00 0.96
N LYS A 387 -13.72 -26.53 1.72
CA LYS A 387 -15.04 -25.94 1.94
C LYS A 387 -15.35 -25.94 3.43
N ALA A 388 -16.29 -25.10 3.86
CA ALA A 388 -16.79 -25.12 5.22
C ALA A 388 -17.30 -26.52 5.59
N ASP A 389 -17.07 -26.93 6.83
CA ASP A 389 -17.75 -28.07 7.42
C ASP A 389 -19.25 -27.76 7.52
N GLY A 390 -20.10 -28.74 7.18
CA GLY A 390 -21.55 -28.55 7.22
C GLY A 390 -22.09 -28.43 8.64
N ASP A 391 -21.38 -29.00 9.61
CA ASP A 391 -21.78 -29.00 11.03
C ASP A 391 -21.12 -27.86 11.82
N ASP A 392 -19.98 -27.34 11.37
CA ASP A 392 -19.21 -26.30 12.05
C ASP A 392 -18.62 -25.27 11.06
N PRO A 393 -19.21 -24.08 10.91
CA PRO A 393 -18.76 -23.08 9.94
C PRO A 393 -17.39 -22.48 10.26
N LEU A 394 -16.81 -22.79 11.42
CA LEU A 394 -15.44 -22.40 11.78
C LEU A 394 -14.40 -23.36 11.22
N LYS A 395 -14.81 -24.57 10.82
CA LYS A 395 -13.95 -25.63 10.31
C LYS A 395 -14.03 -25.76 8.80
N CYS A 396 -12.97 -26.32 8.25
CA CYS A 396 -12.78 -26.55 6.84
C CYS A 396 -12.48 -28.03 6.60
N GLN A 397 -13.11 -28.58 5.56
CA GLN A 397 -12.87 -29.93 5.08
C GLN A 397 -12.41 -29.91 3.60
N PRO A 398 -11.56 -30.85 3.16
CA PRO A 398 -11.14 -30.91 1.77
C PRO A 398 -12.34 -31.11 0.83
N ILE A 399 -12.31 -30.48 -0.33
CA ILE A 399 -13.24 -30.75 -1.42
C ILE A 399 -12.82 -32.07 -2.08
N ALA A 400 -13.78 -32.97 -2.30
CA ALA A 400 -13.55 -34.23 -3.01
C ALA A 400 -12.98 -33.94 -4.40
N GLU A 401 -12.05 -34.76 -4.88
CA GLU A 401 -11.30 -34.52 -6.13
C GLU A 401 -12.22 -34.31 -7.35
N ASN A 402 -13.37 -35.00 -7.38
CA ASN A 402 -14.39 -34.86 -8.43
C ASN A 402 -15.20 -33.56 -8.36
N ASP A 403 -15.25 -32.93 -7.18
CA ASP A 403 -16.01 -31.71 -6.90
C ASP A 403 -15.13 -30.45 -6.90
N ARG A 404 -13.81 -30.60 -7.12
CA ARG A 404 -12.92 -29.44 -7.17
C ARG A 404 -13.32 -28.54 -8.34
N PRO A 405 -13.56 -27.24 -8.10
CA PRO A 405 -13.85 -26.33 -9.18
C PRO A 405 -12.67 -26.32 -10.14
N LYS A 406 -12.93 -26.53 -11.44
CA LYS A 406 -11.92 -26.36 -12.50
C LYS A 406 -11.56 -24.88 -12.57
N ARG A 407 -10.61 -24.44 -11.74
CA ARG A 407 -10.22 -23.03 -11.67
C ARG A 407 -9.43 -22.68 -12.91
N GLN A 408 -9.50 -21.40 -13.29
CA GLN A 408 -8.70 -20.83 -14.37
C GLN A 408 -7.19 -21.06 -14.13
N MET A 409 -6.75 -21.13 -12.87
CA MET A 409 -5.37 -21.47 -12.47
C MET A 409 -4.89 -22.85 -12.99
N ASP A 410 -5.74 -23.88 -12.96
CA ASP A 410 -5.37 -25.24 -13.39
C ASP A 410 -5.26 -25.35 -14.92
N MET A 411 -5.95 -24.47 -15.66
CA MET A 411 -5.84 -24.39 -17.11
C MET A 411 -4.52 -23.75 -17.58
N TYR A 412 -3.87 -22.91 -16.77
CA TYR A 412 -2.62 -22.26 -17.16
C TYR A 412 -1.36 -23.04 -16.76
N HIS A 413 -1.45 -23.93 -15.76
CA HIS A 413 -0.37 -24.87 -15.43
C HIS A 413 -0.24 -26.05 -16.42
N GLN A 414 -1.22 -26.24 -17.30
CA GLN A 414 -1.08 -27.13 -18.47
C GLN A 414 -0.54 -26.36 -19.68
N GLN A 415 0.69 -25.84 -19.59
CA GLN A 415 1.45 -25.67 -20.83
C GLN A 415 1.81 -27.08 -21.33
N PRO A 416 1.37 -27.51 -22.52
CA PRO A 416 2.00 -28.66 -23.14
C PRO A 416 3.46 -28.26 -23.32
N THR A 417 4.38 -29.04 -22.77
CA THR A 417 5.77 -29.03 -23.21
C THR A 417 5.74 -29.34 -24.71
N LEU A 418 5.68 -28.30 -25.55
CA LEU A 418 5.94 -28.43 -26.97
C LEU A 418 7.42 -28.83 -27.06
N ARG A 419 7.66 -30.14 -27.16
CA ARG A 419 8.92 -30.62 -27.69
C ARG A 419 9.08 -29.97 -29.06
N PRO A 420 10.24 -29.37 -29.38
CA PRO A 420 10.46 -28.89 -30.73
C PRO A 420 10.41 -30.11 -31.64
N ASP A 421 9.43 -30.16 -32.53
CA ASP A 421 9.39 -31.14 -33.61
C ASP A 421 10.47 -30.73 -34.63
N PRO A 422 11.55 -31.50 -34.81
CA PRO A 422 12.66 -31.11 -35.65
C PRO A 422 12.35 -31.52 -37.10
N GLN A 423 11.30 -30.95 -37.71
CA GLN A 423 11.05 -31.09 -39.15
C GLN A 423 9.92 -30.18 -39.64
N LEU A 424 10.21 -28.90 -39.89
CA LEU A 424 9.57 -28.16 -40.98
C LEU A 424 10.43 -26.94 -41.40
N PRO A 425 10.67 -26.74 -42.71
CA PRO A 425 11.57 -25.71 -43.21
C PRO A 425 10.98 -24.31 -43.07
N GLN A 426 11.80 -23.37 -42.62
CA GLN A 426 11.46 -21.94 -42.56
C GLN A 426 11.26 -21.37 -43.97
N GLN A 427 10.11 -20.75 -44.22
CA GLN A 427 9.94 -19.75 -45.28
C GLN A 427 9.36 -18.46 -44.69
N PRO A 428 9.84 -17.28 -45.12
CA PRO A 428 9.33 -16.00 -44.64
C PRO A 428 8.06 -15.61 -45.40
N ALA A 429 6.94 -15.46 -44.70
CA ALA A 429 5.72 -14.90 -45.27
C ALA A 429 5.67 -13.38 -45.03
N HIS A 430 5.88 -12.61 -46.10
CA HIS A 430 5.50 -11.19 -46.16
C HIS A 430 3.99 -11.05 -46.06
N ILE A 431 3.49 -10.25 -45.13
CA ILE A 431 2.07 -9.90 -44.99
C ILE A 431 1.86 -8.50 -45.61
N PRO A 432 1.04 -8.33 -46.66
CA PRO A 432 0.70 -7.02 -47.19
C PRO A 432 -0.39 -6.34 -46.33
N ILE A 433 -0.19 -5.06 -46.03
CA ILE A 433 -1.16 -4.19 -45.35
C ILE A 433 -2.07 -3.55 -46.39
N TYR A 434 -3.39 -3.76 -46.28
CA TYR A 434 -4.39 -3.04 -47.08
C TYR A 434 -5.01 -1.90 -46.25
N ILE A 435 -4.92 -0.67 -46.75
CA ILE A 435 -5.57 0.51 -46.18
C ILE A 435 -6.81 0.81 -47.01
N PHE A 436 -7.99 0.79 -46.39
CA PHE A 436 -9.25 1.21 -47.00
C PHE A 436 -9.58 2.65 -46.57
N TYR A 437 -9.76 3.55 -47.54
CA TYR A 437 -10.40 4.85 -47.32
C TYR A 437 -11.91 4.74 -47.61
N PRO A 438 -12.80 5.21 -46.72
CA PRO A 438 -14.21 5.33 -47.03
C PRO A 438 -14.43 6.59 -47.89
N GLY A 439 -14.93 6.40 -49.12
CA GLY A 439 -15.27 7.50 -50.03
C GLY A 439 -16.63 8.12 -49.73
N LYS A 440 -16.71 9.45 -49.66
CA LYS A 440 -17.10 10.35 -50.75
C LYS A 440 -16.77 11.78 -50.37
#